data_AF-A0A967N6Z5-F1
#
_entry.id   AF-A0A967N6Z5-F1
#
_cell.length_a   1.000
_cell.length_b   1.000
_cell.length_c   1.000
_cell.angle_alpha   90.00
_cell.angle_beta   90.00
_cell.angle_gamma   90.00
#
_symmetry.space_group_name_H-M   'P 1'
#
loop_
_entity.id
_entity.type
_entity.pdbx_description
1 polymer ?
#
loop_
_entity_poly.entity_id
_entity_poly.type
_entity_poly.pdbx_seq_one_letter_code
_entity_poly.pdbx_strand_id
1 'polypeptide(L)'
;RRETDRRILAEALERLEAEFEPERDFGVVLAGDDWHPGVIGIVASRIVDRIHRPTVLVALDGERGRGSARSVPGFHLARALSSCGEHLERFGGHAQAAGMDVRRERLEGFRRAFRAEARRSLEGEDLRPTLRIDLELPLAEATRRLHDRLRHVGPFGIGNPRPVFLARGVRAAGPAREVGEGHLKLRLAGEGGELEAIGFGLCERVPPGSVGDGPLDAVFQLRENTYRGRSTLQARILDLRPSPAGAG
;
A
#
# COMPACT_ATOMS: atom_id res chain seq x y z
N ARG A 1 9.03 19.75 -0.08
CA ARG A 1 8.53 18.59 0.70
C ARG A 1 7.78 17.60 -0.18
N ARG A 2 6.57 17.90 -0.73
CA ARG A 2 5.83 16.93 -1.57
C ARG A 2 6.60 16.42 -2.79
N GLU A 3 7.38 17.28 -3.43
CA GLU A 3 8.24 16.92 -4.57
C GLU A 3 9.44 16.06 -4.16
N THR A 4 10.11 16.45 -3.06
CA THR A 4 11.19 15.67 -2.44
C THR A 4 10.74 14.26 -2.04
N ASP A 5 9.53 14.12 -1.45
CA ASP A 5 8.93 12.84 -1.11
C ASP A 5 8.73 11.95 -2.34
N ARG A 6 8.31 12.53 -3.48
CA ARG A 6 8.09 11.79 -4.73
C ARG A 6 9.40 11.31 -5.34
N ARG A 7 10.43 12.17 -5.38
CA ARG A 7 11.75 11.79 -5.90
C ARG A 7 12.36 10.63 -5.11
N ILE A 8 12.42 10.76 -3.79
CA ILE A 8 13.01 9.72 -2.91
C ILE A 8 12.19 8.42 -3.02
N LEU A 9 10.86 8.51 -3.10
CA LEU A 9 10.03 7.33 -3.28
C LEU A 9 10.29 6.65 -4.64
N ALA A 10 10.35 7.41 -5.73
CA ALA A 10 10.62 6.87 -7.06
C ALA A 10 11.98 6.15 -7.10
N GLU A 11 13.03 6.81 -6.60
CA GLU A 11 14.38 6.23 -6.52
C GLU A 11 14.41 4.95 -5.65
N ALA A 12 13.71 4.95 -4.51
CA ALA A 12 13.64 3.77 -3.65
C ALA A 12 12.85 2.63 -4.29
N LEU A 13 11.77 2.92 -5.02
CA LEU A 13 10.97 1.91 -5.73
C LEU A 13 11.73 1.31 -6.91
N GLU A 14 12.45 2.13 -7.68
CA GLU A 14 13.30 1.66 -8.79
C GLU A 14 14.36 0.65 -8.31
N ARG A 15 15.02 0.93 -7.17
CA ARG A 15 15.95 -0.03 -6.57
C ARG A 15 15.26 -1.31 -6.10
N LEU A 16 14.06 -1.19 -5.55
CA LEU A 16 13.29 -2.37 -5.13
C LEU A 16 12.86 -3.20 -6.35
N GLU A 17 12.44 -2.59 -7.43
CA GLU A 17 12.08 -3.31 -8.66
C GLU A 17 13.26 -4.09 -9.24
N ALA A 18 14.48 -3.59 -9.09
CA ALA A 18 15.69 -4.26 -9.55
C ALA A 18 16.19 -5.38 -8.62
N GLU A 19 16.02 -5.25 -7.29
CA GLU A 19 16.73 -6.08 -6.31
C GLU A 19 15.82 -6.87 -5.34
N PHE A 20 14.55 -6.48 -5.18
CA PHE A 20 13.66 -7.06 -4.18
C PHE A 20 13.04 -8.36 -4.67
N GLU A 21 13.30 -9.44 -3.92
CA GLU A 21 12.70 -10.75 -4.18
C GLU A 21 11.74 -11.12 -3.03
N PRO A 22 10.41 -11.11 -3.24
CA PRO A 22 9.42 -11.30 -2.18
C PRO A 22 9.60 -12.57 -1.34
N GLU A 23 10.10 -13.64 -1.95
CA GLU A 23 10.34 -14.96 -1.34
C GLU A 23 11.62 -14.99 -0.48
N ARG A 24 12.56 -14.10 -0.75
CA ARG A 24 13.87 -14.04 -0.07
C ARG A 24 13.95 -12.92 0.94
N ASP A 25 13.37 -11.76 0.62
CA ASP A 25 13.59 -10.52 1.33
C ASP A 25 12.45 -10.24 2.33
N PHE A 26 12.70 -10.63 3.58
CA PHE A 26 11.77 -10.45 4.70
C PHE A 26 11.85 -9.06 5.33
N GLY A 27 12.86 -8.26 4.98
CA GLY A 27 13.03 -6.88 5.43
C GLY A 27 13.88 -6.09 4.44
N VAL A 28 13.67 -4.77 4.40
CA VAL A 28 14.33 -3.87 3.44
C VAL A 28 15.10 -2.80 4.18
N VAL A 29 16.32 -2.52 3.71
CA VAL A 29 17.17 -1.43 4.20
C VAL A 29 17.80 -0.72 3.00
N LEU A 30 17.34 0.50 2.71
CA LEU A 30 17.87 1.32 1.62
C LEU A 30 18.54 2.57 2.19
N ALA A 31 19.51 3.11 1.47
CA ALA A 31 20.22 4.32 1.87
C ALA A 31 20.51 5.21 0.65
N GLY A 32 20.51 6.52 0.85
CA GLY A 32 20.84 7.48 -0.20
C GLY A 32 21.49 8.75 0.37
N ASP A 33 22.45 9.28 -0.39
CA ASP A 33 23.22 10.48 -0.04
C ASP A 33 22.38 11.78 -0.09
N ASP A 34 21.43 11.87 -1.02
CA ASP A 34 20.58 13.06 -1.18
C ASP A 34 19.20 12.90 -0.55
N TRP A 35 19.08 12.04 0.46
CA TRP A 35 17.81 11.78 1.13
C TRP A 35 17.65 12.69 2.35
N HIS A 36 16.47 13.29 2.51
CA HIS A 36 16.22 14.19 3.64
C HIS A 36 15.69 13.41 4.87
N PRO A 37 16.34 13.50 6.05
CA PRO A 37 15.92 12.74 7.25
C PRO A 37 14.47 13.00 7.68
N GLY A 38 13.96 14.21 7.47
CA GLY A 38 12.55 14.57 7.75
C GLY A 38 11.51 14.01 6.77
N VAL A 39 11.95 13.31 5.71
CA VAL A 39 11.09 12.77 4.63
C VAL A 39 11.12 11.24 4.61
N ILE A 40 12.28 10.62 4.83
CA ILE A 40 12.48 9.17 4.74
C ILE A 40 11.48 8.34 5.58
N GLY A 41 10.98 8.84 6.71
CA GLY A 41 9.96 8.12 7.49
C GLY A 41 8.60 7.99 6.77
N ILE A 42 8.22 8.99 5.98
CA ILE A 42 6.98 8.95 5.17
C ILE A 42 7.18 8.00 3.99
N VAL A 43 8.34 8.06 3.34
CA VAL A 43 8.67 7.16 2.22
C VAL A 43 8.75 5.71 2.68
N ALA A 44 9.38 5.44 3.83
CA ALA A 44 9.44 4.10 4.44
C ALA A 44 8.04 3.54 4.69
N SER A 45 7.08 4.38 5.12
CA SER A 45 5.69 3.96 5.33
C SER A 45 5.04 3.53 4.00
N ARG A 46 5.25 4.30 2.92
CA ARG A 46 4.72 3.96 1.59
C ARG A 46 5.33 2.69 1.00
N ILE A 47 6.61 2.45 1.28
CA ILE A 47 7.26 1.20 0.87
C ILE A 47 6.65 0.03 1.63
N VAL A 48 6.51 0.12 2.96
CA VAL A 48 5.80 -0.88 3.77
C VAL A 48 4.41 -1.17 3.19
N ASP A 49 3.64 -0.14 2.83
CA ASP A 49 2.31 -0.31 2.23
C ASP A 49 2.37 -1.06 0.88
N ARG A 50 3.44 -0.89 0.11
CA ARG A 50 3.60 -1.44 -1.24
C ARG A 50 4.11 -2.87 -1.27
N ILE A 51 5.11 -3.19 -0.43
CA ILE A 51 5.80 -4.49 -0.44
C ILE A 51 5.49 -5.34 0.80
N HIS A 52 4.80 -4.78 1.80
CA HIS A 52 4.44 -5.44 3.04
C HIS A 52 5.64 -6.10 3.73
N ARG A 53 6.75 -5.35 3.86
CA ARG A 53 7.97 -5.75 4.59
C ARG A 53 8.42 -4.63 5.51
N PRO A 54 8.95 -4.94 6.72
CA PRO A 54 9.65 -3.96 7.53
C PRO A 54 10.70 -3.24 6.69
N THR A 55 10.66 -1.92 6.71
CA THR A 55 11.51 -1.09 5.84
C THR A 55 12.25 -0.06 6.66
N VAL A 56 13.56 0.02 6.45
CA VAL A 56 14.44 1.08 6.95
C VAL A 56 14.94 1.90 5.77
N LEU A 57 14.80 3.22 5.84
CA LEU A 57 15.46 4.15 4.94
C LEU A 57 16.51 4.94 5.71
N VAL A 58 17.70 5.09 5.14
CA VAL A 58 18.83 5.82 5.74
C VAL A 58 19.21 7.01 4.86
N ALA A 59 19.10 8.20 5.41
CA ALA A 59 19.66 9.41 4.81
C ALA A 59 21.13 9.51 5.19
N LEU A 60 22.03 9.43 4.22
CA LEU A 60 23.47 9.52 4.43
C LEU A 60 23.94 10.97 4.33
N ASP A 61 24.85 11.37 5.21
CA ASP A 61 25.53 12.66 5.23
C ASP A 61 27.01 12.41 5.57
N GLY A 62 27.83 12.35 4.51
CA GLY A 62 29.22 11.89 4.60
C GLY A 62 29.32 10.48 5.20
N GLU A 63 30.03 10.34 6.33
CA GLU A 63 30.23 9.06 7.02
C GLU A 63 29.10 8.65 7.97
N ARG A 64 28.12 9.53 8.19
CA ARG A 64 27.00 9.30 9.11
C ARG A 64 25.72 9.05 8.33
N GLY A 65 24.82 8.27 8.89
CA GLY A 65 23.51 7.99 8.33
C GLY A 65 22.43 8.10 9.39
N ARG A 66 21.34 8.82 9.09
CA ARG A 66 20.15 8.87 9.93
C ARG A 66 19.04 8.04 9.30
N GLY A 67 18.63 6.99 10.02
CA GLY A 67 17.62 6.04 9.60
C GLY A 67 16.23 6.30 10.19
N SER A 68 15.20 6.01 9.41
CA SER A 68 13.82 5.86 9.88
C SER A 68 13.25 4.52 9.42
N ALA A 69 12.64 3.80 10.36
CA ALA A 69 12.07 2.48 10.11
C ALA A 69 10.56 2.46 10.31
N ARG A 70 9.89 1.62 9.51
CA ARG A 70 8.46 1.31 9.60
C ARG A 70 8.25 -0.20 9.54
N SER A 71 7.27 -0.67 10.30
CA SER A 71 7.04 -2.10 10.53
C SER A 71 5.76 -2.59 9.88
N VAL A 72 5.62 -3.92 9.85
CA VAL A 72 4.38 -4.64 9.55
C VAL A 72 3.87 -5.34 10.82
N PRO A 73 2.61 -5.83 10.87
CA PRO A 73 2.17 -6.77 11.90
C PRO A 73 3.14 -7.96 12.02
N GLY A 74 3.34 -8.47 13.23
CA GLY A 74 4.29 -9.55 13.49
C GLY A 74 5.76 -9.13 13.67
N PHE A 75 6.14 -7.90 13.29
CA PHE A 75 7.53 -7.43 13.45
C PHE A 75 7.65 -6.26 14.43
N HIS A 76 8.44 -6.42 15.50
CA HIS A 76 8.64 -5.37 16.52
C HIS A 76 9.96 -4.63 16.34
N LEU A 77 9.93 -3.43 15.73
CA LEU A 77 11.14 -2.69 15.36
C LEU A 77 12.12 -2.44 16.51
N ALA A 78 11.66 -1.97 17.67
CA ALA A 78 12.59 -1.68 18.77
C ALA A 78 13.37 -2.92 19.24
N ARG A 79 12.75 -4.11 19.20
CA ARG A 79 13.41 -5.38 19.53
C ARG A 79 14.39 -5.78 18.43
N ALA A 80 13.94 -5.72 17.17
CA ALA A 80 14.79 -6.05 16.03
C ALA A 80 16.04 -5.16 15.93
N LEU A 81 15.91 -3.85 16.18
CA LEU A 81 17.04 -2.93 16.20
C LEU A 81 17.98 -3.18 17.38
N SER A 82 17.43 -3.60 18.53
CA SER A 82 18.26 -4.03 19.66
C SER A 82 19.14 -5.23 19.28
N SER A 83 18.61 -6.19 18.52
CA SER A 83 19.38 -7.32 17.98
C SER A 83 20.42 -6.92 16.94
N CYS A 84 20.31 -5.71 16.35
CA CYS A 84 21.25 -5.16 15.38
C CYS A 84 22.21 -4.12 15.99
N GLY A 85 22.21 -3.96 17.32
CA GLY A 85 22.83 -2.83 18.01
C GLY A 85 24.33 -2.67 17.76
N GLU A 86 25.06 -3.75 17.46
CA GLU A 86 26.51 -3.70 17.17
C GLU A 86 26.86 -2.81 15.96
N HIS A 87 25.92 -2.65 15.01
CA HIS A 87 26.12 -1.86 13.81
C HIS A 87 25.64 -0.41 13.96
N LEU A 88 24.91 -0.08 15.03
CA LEU A 88 24.22 1.19 15.22
C LEU A 88 24.93 2.06 16.25
N GLU A 89 25.04 3.36 15.98
CA GLU A 89 25.55 4.33 16.97
C GLU A 89 24.47 4.68 18.01
N ARG A 90 23.22 4.74 17.55
CA ARG A 90 22.04 5.05 18.36
C ARG A 90 20.81 4.42 17.73
N PHE A 91 19.86 3.98 18.55
CA PHE A 91 18.54 3.59 18.07
C PHE A 91 17.47 3.80 19.15
N GLY A 92 16.22 3.88 18.74
CA GLY A 92 15.07 3.99 19.64
C GLY A 92 13.75 4.03 18.90
N GLY A 93 12.65 3.73 19.60
CA GLY A 93 11.31 3.72 19.02
C GLY A 93 10.40 2.70 19.67
N HIS A 94 9.39 2.27 18.91
CA HIS A 94 8.35 1.34 19.34
C HIS A 94 8.21 0.19 18.33
N ALA A 95 7.13 -0.58 18.45
CA ALA A 95 6.86 -1.71 17.56
C ALA A 95 6.76 -1.28 16.08
N GLN A 96 6.07 -0.17 15.79
CA GLN A 96 5.67 0.21 14.43
C GLN A 96 6.57 1.27 13.77
N ALA A 97 7.31 2.04 14.56
CA ALA A 97 8.20 3.08 14.07
C ALA A 97 9.43 3.21 14.96
N ALA A 98 10.60 3.40 14.34
CA ALA A 98 11.85 3.62 15.04
C ALA A 98 12.80 4.53 14.25
N GLY A 99 13.75 5.12 14.95
CA GLY A 99 14.86 5.90 14.40
C GLY A 99 16.20 5.29 14.83
N MET A 100 17.21 5.44 13.98
CA MET A 100 18.56 4.98 14.27
C MET A 100 19.61 5.87 13.61
N ASP A 101 20.82 5.89 14.15
CA ASP A 101 21.99 6.46 13.51
C ASP A 101 23.00 5.33 13.23
N VAL A 102 23.59 5.32 12.03
CA VAL A 102 24.49 4.26 11.54
C VAL A 102 25.69 4.89 10.81
N ARG A 103 26.87 4.29 10.92
CA ARG A 103 28.04 4.70 10.13
C ARG A 103 27.98 4.09 8.74
N ARG A 104 28.41 4.82 7.70
CA ARG A 104 28.42 4.33 6.32
C ARG A 104 29.13 2.98 6.19
N GLU A 105 30.30 2.85 6.81
CA GLU A 105 31.10 1.60 6.84
C GLU A 105 30.37 0.41 7.48
N ARG A 106 29.41 0.65 8.39
CA ARG A 106 28.63 -0.39 9.09
C ARG A 106 27.29 -0.69 8.44
N LEU A 107 26.91 0.08 7.42
CA LEU A 107 25.60 -0.02 6.78
C LEU A 107 25.35 -1.42 6.21
N GLU A 108 26.33 -2.03 5.56
CA GLU A 108 26.20 -3.39 5.02
C GLU A 108 26.04 -4.46 6.10
N GLY A 109 26.73 -4.30 7.23
CA GLY A 109 26.53 -5.15 8.41
C GLY A 109 25.10 -5.04 8.93
N PHE A 110 24.63 -3.80 9.11
CA PHE A 110 23.26 -3.52 9.53
C PHE A 110 22.21 -4.09 8.56
N ARG A 111 22.41 -3.93 7.24
CA ARG A 111 21.52 -4.49 6.20
C ARG A 111 21.34 -6.00 6.39
N ARG A 112 22.44 -6.74 6.54
CA ARG A 112 22.41 -8.19 6.73
C ARG A 112 21.75 -8.58 8.06
N ALA A 113 22.14 -7.94 9.15
CA ALA A 113 21.59 -8.23 10.48
C ALA A 113 20.08 -7.99 10.54
N PHE A 114 19.62 -6.86 9.98
CA PHE A 114 18.20 -6.53 9.93
C PHE A 114 17.40 -7.50 9.06
N ARG A 115 17.91 -7.86 7.87
CA ARG A 115 17.27 -8.86 6.99
C ARG A 115 17.17 -10.23 7.66
N ALA A 116 18.22 -10.66 8.37
CA ALA A 116 18.23 -11.92 9.09
C ALA A 116 17.21 -11.92 10.24
N GLU A 117 17.13 -10.83 11.00
CA GLU A 117 16.15 -10.69 12.08
C GLU A 117 14.71 -10.63 11.57
N ALA A 118 14.49 -9.92 10.47
CA ALA A 118 13.21 -9.88 9.78
C ALA A 118 12.79 -11.28 9.31
N ARG A 119 13.71 -12.04 8.71
CA ARG A 119 13.45 -13.43 8.32
C ARG A 119 13.10 -14.29 9.53
N ARG A 120 13.93 -14.30 10.58
CA ARG A 120 13.66 -15.11 11.78
C ARG A 120 12.30 -14.81 12.42
N SER A 121 11.86 -13.55 12.39
CA SER A 121 10.62 -13.12 13.02
C SER A 121 9.37 -13.35 12.17
N LEU A 122 9.52 -13.38 10.85
CA LEU A 122 8.41 -13.39 9.89
C LEU A 122 8.38 -14.65 9.01
N GLU A 123 9.31 -15.59 9.20
CA GLU A 123 9.31 -16.86 8.47
C GLU A 123 8.05 -17.67 8.81
N GLY A 124 7.31 -18.06 7.78
CA GLY A 124 6.01 -18.74 7.92
C GLY A 124 4.80 -17.79 8.03
N GLU A 125 5.00 -16.48 8.15
CA GLU A 125 3.91 -15.51 8.10
C GLU A 125 3.46 -15.25 6.65
N ASP A 126 2.17 -14.97 6.45
CA ASP A 126 1.66 -14.53 5.16
C ASP A 126 1.98 -13.05 4.94
N LEU A 127 3.10 -12.79 4.28
CA LEU A 127 3.58 -11.43 4.03
C LEU A 127 3.05 -10.84 2.72
N ARG A 128 1.99 -11.40 2.13
CA ARG A 128 1.36 -10.81 0.95
C ARG A 128 0.57 -9.57 1.36
N PRO A 129 0.55 -8.51 0.54
CA PRO A 129 -0.37 -7.40 0.74
C PRO A 129 -1.82 -7.94 0.78
N THR A 130 -2.49 -7.80 1.92
CA THR A 130 -3.88 -8.24 2.08
C THR A 130 -4.82 -7.05 2.05
N LEU A 131 -5.97 -7.22 1.39
CA LEU A 131 -7.09 -6.29 1.48
C LEU A 131 -8.09 -6.86 2.47
N ARG A 132 -8.27 -6.18 3.60
CA ARG A 132 -9.34 -6.52 4.54
C ARG A 132 -10.66 -6.00 3.99
N ILE A 133 -11.57 -6.93 3.68
CA ILE A 133 -12.93 -6.63 3.24
C ILE A 133 -13.79 -6.54 4.49
N ASP A 134 -14.44 -5.40 4.70
CA ASP A 134 -15.28 -5.17 5.87
C ASP A 134 -16.69 -5.74 5.66
N LEU A 135 -17.23 -5.66 4.43
CA LEU A 135 -18.57 -6.16 4.11
C LEU A 135 -18.73 -6.49 2.62
N GLU A 136 -19.47 -7.56 2.31
CA GLU A 136 -19.98 -7.80 0.96
C GLU A 136 -21.20 -6.90 0.71
N LEU A 137 -21.14 -6.07 -0.33
CA LEU A 137 -22.13 -5.04 -0.62
C LEU A 137 -22.63 -5.18 -2.08
N PRO A 138 -23.89 -5.59 -2.29
CA PRO A 138 -24.52 -5.53 -3.60
C PRO A 138 -24.52 -4.10 -4.15
N LEU A 139 -24.34 -3.94 -5.47
CA LEU A 139 -24.29 -2.61 -6.08
C LEU A 139 -25.60 -1.82 -5.91
N ALA A 140 -26.74 -2.49 -5.76
CA ALA A 140 -28.02 -1.84 -5.47
C ALA A 140 -28.03 -1.13 -4.09
N GLU A 141 -27.23 -1.60 -3.14
CA GLU A 141 -27.12 -1.03 -1.79
C GLU A 141 -26.04 0.05 -1.67
N ALA A 142 -25.15 0.13 -2.67
CA ALA A 142 -24.08 1.11 -2.81
C ALA A 142 -24.64 2.52 -3.15
N THR A 143 -25.44 3.08 -2.23
CA THR A 143 -26.24 4.29 -2.42
C THR A 143 -25.62 5.53 -1.77
N ARG A 144 -26.07 6.71 -2.19
CA ARG A 144 -25.69 7.98 -1.54
C ARG A 144 -26.08 8.00 -0.06
N ARG A 145 -27.24 7.43 0.28
CA ARG A 145 -27.70 7.30 1.67
C ARG A 145 -26.72 6.49 2.53
N LEU A 146 -26.19 5.39 2.00
CA LEU A 146 -25.16 4.61 2.69
C LEU A 146 -23.89 5.43 2.86
N HIS A 147 -23.40 6.07 1.80
CA HIS A 147 -22.22 6.95 1.88
C HIS A 147 -22.37 8.04 2.94
N ASP A 148 -23.51 8.72 2.99
CA ASP A 148 -23.74 9.80 3.95
C ASP A 148 -23.79 9.28 5.40
N ARG A 149 -24.31 8.07 5.63
CA ARG A 149 -24.20 7.40 6.93
C ARG A 149 -22.76 7.10 7.29
N LEU A 150 -21.96 6.59 6.34
CA LEU A 150 -20.54 6.32 6.57
C LEU A 150 -19.76 7.58 6.94
N ARG A 151 -20.15 8.76 6.45
CA ARG A 151 -19.50 10.01 6.85
C ARG A 151 -19.61 10.30 8.35
N HIS A 152 -20.66 9.82 9.02
CA HIS A 152 -20.86 10.01 10.47
C HIS A 152 -19.94 9.13 11.33
N VAL A 153 -19.40 8.03 10.77
CA VAL A 153 -18.41 7.19 11.46
C VAL A 153 -16.97 7.63 11.18
N GLY A 154 -16.79 8.73 10.43
CA GLY A 154 -15.49 9.39 10.30
C GLY A 154 -15.07 10.13 11.58
N PRO A 155 -13.86 10.71 11.61
CA PRO A 155 -12.92 10.86 10.51
C PRO A 155 -12.18 9.55 10.17
N PHE A 156 -11.90 9.34 8.89
CA PHE A 156 -11.17 8.17 8.43
C PHE A 156 -9.66 8.43 8.32
N GLY A 157 -8.85 7.46 8.73
CA GLY A 157 -7.39 7.53 8.76
C GLY A 157 -6.76 6.21 9.22
N ILE A 158 -5.51 6.25 9.67
CA ILE A 158 -4.75 5.05 10.05
C ILE A 158 -5.44 4.22 11.16
N GLY A 159 -6.06 4.89 12.14
CA GLY A 159 -6.80 4.22 13.23
C GLY A 159 -8.28 3.93 12.92
N ASN A 160 -8.80 4.44 11.80
CA ASN A 160 -10.18 4.25 11.38
C ASN A 160 -10.22 4.21 9.84
N PRO A 161 -9.78 3.11 9.21
CA PRO A 161 -9.73 3.02 7.77
C PRO A 161 -11.13 3.16 7.18
N ARG A 162 -11.21 3.67 5.95
CA ARG A 162 -12.50 3.72 5.24
C ARG A 162 -12.99 2.31 5.01
N PRO A 163 -14.30 2.04 5.18
CA PRO A 163 -14.88 0.76 4.88
C PRO A 163 -14.57 0.31 3.46
N VAL A 164 -14.10 -0.93 3.35
CA VAL A 164 -13.80 -1.63 2.11
C VAL A 164 -14.89 -2.65 1.86
N PHE A 165 -15.52 -2.53 0.69
CA PHE A 165 -16.63 -3.37 0.27
C PHE A 165 -16.20 -4.35 -0.82
N LEU A 166 -16.86 -5.49 -0.87
CA LEU A 166 -16.77 -6.45 -1.97
C LEU A 166 -18.09 -6.53 -2.71
N ALA A 167 -18.10 -6.37 -4.02
CA ALA A 167 -19.21 -6.76 -4.87
C ALA A 167 -18.80 -7.97 -5.70
N ARG A 168 -19.51 -9.09 -5.55
CA ARG A 168 -19.22 -10.33 -6.27
C ARG A 168 -20.00 -10.44 -7.57
N GLY A 169 -19.43 -11.14 -8.54
CA GLY A 169 -20.13 -11.50 -9.77
C GLY A 169 -20.64 -10.33 -10.61
N VAL A 170 -20.10 -9.12 -10.42
CA VAL A 170 -20.49 -7.93 -11.17
C VAL A 170 -19.91 -7.97 -12.57
N ARG A 171 -20.44 -7.18 -13.50
CA ARG A 171 -19.97 -7.09 -14.88
C ARG A 171 -19.62 -5.67 -15.23
N ALA A 172 -18.73 -5.50 -16.20
CA ALA A 172 -18.50 -4.19 -16.79
C ALA A 172 -19.70 -3.80 -17.69
N ALA A 173 -20.37 -2.71 -17.36
CA ALA A 173 -21.39 -2.09 -18.20
C ALA A 173 -20.72 -1.12 -19.19
N GLY A 174 -20.26 -1.68 -20.30
CA GLY A 174 -19.51 -0.96 -21.33
C GLY A 174 -17.99 -1.10 -21.17
N PRO A 175 -17.21 -0.52 -22.10
CA PRO A 175 -15.77 -0.73 -22.14
C PRO A 175 -15.09 -0.06 -20.95
N ALA A 176 -14.22 -0.81 -20.29
CA ALA A 176 -13.22 -0.22 -19.41
C ALA A 176 -12.23 0.59 -20.25
N ARG A 177 -11.76 1.70 -19.70
CA ARG A 177 -10.82 2.59 -20.38
C ARG A 177 -9.77 3.13 -19.41
N GLU A 178 -8.60 3.42 -19.96
CA GLU A 178 -7.61 4.20 -19.25
C GLU A 178 -7.99 5.69 -19.27
N VAL A 179 -7.77 6.38 -18.14
CA VAL A 179 -7.92 7.84 -18.02
C VAL A 179 -6.72 8.41 -17.26
N GLY A 180 -6.27 9.59 -17.63
CA GLY A 180 -5.10 10.22 -17.01
C GLY A 180 -3.84 9.36 -17.21
N GLU A 181 -3.01 9.25 -16.16
CA GLU A 181 -1.80 8.43 -16.14
C GLU A 181 -2.11 7.08 -15.47
N GLY A 182 -2.50 6.06 -16.25
CA GLY A 182 -2.63 4.68 -15.77
C GLY A 182 -3.85 4.38 -14.89
N HIS A 183 -4.90 5.22 -14.88
CA HIS A 183 -6.09 4.97 -14.06
C HIS A 183 -7.16 4.21 -14.85
N LEU A 184 -7.72 3.16 -14.26
CA LEU A 184 -8.80 2.38 -14.85
C LEU A 184 -10.16 3.02 -14.55
N LYS A 185 -10.92 3.35 -15.58
CA LYS A 185 -12.29 3.85 -15.48
C LYS A 185 -13.25 2.84 -16.10
N LEU A 186 -14.29 2.47 -15.37
CA LEU A 186 -15.32 1.55 -15.83
C LEU A 186 -16.66 1.83 -15.15
N ARG A 187 -17.72 1.15 -15.59
CA ARG A 187 -19.00 1.11 -14.89
C ARG A 187 -19.26 -0.34 -14.49
N LEU A 188 -19.55 -0.57 -13.21
CA LEU A 188 -19.89 -1.89 -12.70
C LEU A 188 -21.42 -2.02 -12.69
N ALA A 189 -21.92 -3.18 -13.10
CA ALA A 189 -23.33 -3.55 -13.06
C ALA A 189 -23.50 -4.91 -12.38
N GLY A 190 -24.52 -5.04 -11.54
CA GLY A 190 -24.84 -6.26 -10.81
C GLY A 190 -26.35 -6.35 -10.54
N GLU A 191 -26.77 -7.24 -9.65
CA GLU A 191 -28.18 -7.43 -9.30
C GLU A 191 -28.84 -6.11 -8.85
N GLY A 192 -29.56 -5.46 -9.77
CA GLY A 192 -30.37 -4.26 -9.52
C GLY A 192 -29.61 -2.93 -9.36
N GLY A 193 -28.30 -2.88 -9.61
CA GLY A 193 -27.52 -1.66 -9.39
C GLY A 193 -26.36 -1.47 -10.35
N GLU A 194 -26.09 -0.20 -10.66
CA GLU A 194 -24.92 0.23 -11.42
C GLU A 194 -24.16 1.31 -10.66
N LEU A 195 -22.84 1.27 -10.74
CA LEU A 195 -21.98 2.26 -10.11
C LEU A 195 -20.78 2.60 -10.99
N GLU A 196 -20.53 3.89 -11.18
CA GLU A 196 -19.31 4.33 -11.85
C GLU A 196 -18.10 4.04 -10.96
N ALA A 197 -17.03 3.53 -11.54
CA ALA A 197 -15.85 3.05 -10.84
C ALA A 197 -14.56 3.69 -11.38
N ILE A 198 -13.60 3.93 -10.48
CA ILE A 198 -12.25 4.38 -10.81
C ILE A 198 -11.20 3.64 -9.97
N GLY A 199 -10.21 3.04 -10.62
CA GLY A 199 -9.03 2.45 -10.00
C GLY A 199 -7.80 3.29 -10.33
N PHE A 200 -7.26 4.00 -9.34
CA PHE A 200 -6.07 4.85 -9.53
C PHE A 200 -4.82 3.97 -9.70
N GLY A 201 -4.10 4.14 -10.81
CA GLY A 201 -2.90 3.37 -11.14
C GLY A 201 -3.17 1.87 -11.39
N LEU A 202 -4.43 1.51 -11.67
CA LEU A 202 -4.83 0.10 -11.75
C LEU A 202 -4.58 -0.52 -13.12
N CYS A 203 -4.34 0.27 -14.18
CA CYS A 203 -4.16 -0.25 -15.54
C CYS A 203 -2.95 -1.19 -15.67
N GLU A 204 -1.88 -0.99 -14.88
CA GLU A 204 -0.71 -1.88 -14.89
C GLU A 204 -1.04 -3.30 -14.43
N ARG A 205 -1.94 -3.42 -13.44
CA ARG A 205 -2.36 -4.71 -12.87
C ARG A 205 -3.58 -5.30 -13.57
N VAL A 206 -4.48 -4.42 -14.02
CA VAL A 206 -5.76 -4.78 -14.65
C VAL A 206 -5.88 -3.93 -15.92
N PRO A 207 -5.28 -4.40 -17.03
CA PRO A 207 -5.37 -3.69 -18.30
C PRO A 207 -6.83 -3.53 -18.72
N PRO A 208 -7.27 -2.38 -19.26
CA PRO A 208 -8.66 -2.16 -19.65
C PRO A 208 -9.22 -3.25 -20.56
N GLY A 209 -8.41 -3.78 -21.48
CA GLY A 209 -8.80 -4.87 -22.38
C GLY A 209 -9.06 -6.22 -21.70
N SER A 210 -8.59 -6.42 -20.45
CA SER A 210 -8.88 -7.62 -19.66
C SER A 210 -10.23 -7.58 -18.96
N VAL A 211 -10.88 -6.41 -18.91
CA VAL A 211 -12.16 -6.20 -18.23
C VAL A 211 -13.27 -6.28 -19.29
N GLY A 212 -13.82 -7.48 -19.49
CA GLY A 212 -14.91 -7.69 -20.45
C GLY A 212 -15.38 -9.13 -20.62
N ASP A 213 -14.53 -10.10 -20.30
CA ASP A 213 -14.76 -11.51 -20.67
C ASP A 213 -15.59 -12.34 -19.68
N GLY A 214 -16.11 -11.73 -18.60
CA GLY A 214 -16.86 -12.48 -17.60
C GLY A 214 -17.26 -11.70 -16.34
N PRO A 215 -17.90 -12.37 -15.38
CA PRO A 215 -18.16 -11.78 -14.06
C PRO A 215 -16.86 -11.48 -13.31
N LEU A 216 -16.90 -10.43 -12.50
CA LEU A 216 -15.78 -9.86 -11.77
C LEU A 216 -16.15 -9.74 -10.29
N ASP A 217 -15.18 -10.00 -9.41
CA ASP A 217 -15.23 -9.54 -8.03
C ASP A 217 -14.54 -8.18 -7.95
N ALA A 218 -15.22 -7.19 -7.37
CA ALA A 218 -14.71 -5.85 -7.19
C ALA A 218 -14.56 -5.49 -5.72
N VAL A 219 -13.34 -5.13 -5.31
CA VAL A 219 -13.06 -4.58 -3.98
C VAL A 219 -12.98 -3.06 -4.09
N PHE A 220 -13.81 -2.33 -3.34
CA PHE A 220 -13.96 -0.89 -3.52
C PHE A 220 -14.29 -0.12 -2.24
N GLN A 221 -14.07 1.20 -2.29
CA GLN A 221 -14.55 2.15 -1.29
C GLN A 221 -15.58 3.08 -1.93
N LEU A 222 -16.66 3.39 -1.20
CA LEU A 222 -17.60 4.41 -1.64
C LEU A 222 -17.00 5.81 -1.49
N ARG A 223 -17.00 6.57 -2.58
CA ARG A 223 -16.47 7.93 -2.63
C ARG A 223 -17.45 8.85 -3.33
N GLU A 224 -17.47 10.10 -2.89
CA GLU A 224 -18.07 11.18 -3.63
C GLU A 224 -17.03 11.79 -4.58
N ASN A 225 -17.39 11.88 -5.86
CA ASN A 225 -16.62 12.56 -6.88
C ASN A 225 -17.33 13.86 -7.27
N THR A 226 -16.70 14.99 -6.98
CA THR A 226 -17.22 16.32 -7.34
C THR A 226 -16.49 16.83 -8.58
N TYR A 227 -17.20 16.93 -9.69
CA TYR A 227 -16.67 17.46 -10.95
C TYR A 227 -17.62 18.51 -11.51
N ARG A 228 -17.08 19.69 -11.85
CA ARG A 228 -17.85 20.85 -12.39
C ARG A 228 -19.11 21.17 -11.58
N GLY A 229 -19.00 21.13 -10.24
CA GLY A 229 -20.10 21.43 -9.32
C GLY A 229 -21.15 20.31 -9.16
N ARG A 230 -21.00 19.16 -9.84
CA ARG A 230 -21.87 17.99 -9.65
C ARG A 230 -21.15 16.93 -8.84
N SER A 231 -21.77 16.52 -7.73
CA SER A 231 -21.26 15.43 -6.88
C SER A 231 -21.98 14.13 -7.20
N THR A 232 -21.22 13.14 -7.65
CA THR A 232 -21.69 11.81 -8.00
C THR A 232 -21.07 10.77 -7.08
N LEU A 233 -21.81 9.70 -6.79
CA LEU A 233 -21.27 8.58 -6.04
C LEU A 233 -20.44 7.70 -6.99
N GLN A 234 -19.30 7.23 -6.51
CA GLN A 234 -18.35 6.44 -7.28
C GLN A 234 -17.69 5.37 -6.41
N ALA A 235 -17.50 4.19 -6.98
CA ALA A 235 -16.61 3.18 -6.43
C ALA A 235 -15.16 3.58 -6.71
N ARG A 236 -14.36 3.80 -5.67
CA ARG A 236 -12.91 3.76 -5.80
C ARG A 236 -12.46 2.32 -5.68
N ILE A 237 -12.05 1.75 -6.80
CA ILE A 237 -11.57 0.37 -6.90
C ILE A 237 -10.21 0.26 -6.23
N LEU A 238 -10.08 -0.73 -5.34
CA LEU A 238 -8.81 -1.15 -4.74
C LEU A 238 -8.26 -2.38 -5.46
N ASP A 239 -9.14 -3.27 -5.90
CA ASP A 239 -8.78 -4.44 -6.70
C ASP A 239 -9.94 -4.94 -7.56
N LEU A 240 -9.60 -5.61 -8.66
CA LEU A 240 -10.52 -6.34 -9.53
C LEU A 240 -9.91 -7.69 -9.84
N ARG A 241 -10.74 -8.72 -9.81
CA ARG A 241 -10.37 -10.04 -10.32
C ARG A 241 -11.55 -10.68 -11.06
N PRO A 242 -11.30 -11.63 -11.97
CA PRO A 242 -12.34 -12.53 -12.44
C PRO A 242 -13.04 -13.20 -11.25
N SER A 243 -14.37 -13.22 -11.27
CA SER A 243 -15.13 -14.01 -10.32
C SER A 243 -14.90 -15.48 -10.65
N PRO A 244 -14.59 -16.35 -9.66
CA PRO A 244 -14.58 -17.78 -9.91
C PRO A 244 -15.96 -18.19 -10.45
N ALA A 245 -15.98 -19.04 -11.47
CA ALA A 245 -17.23 -19.60 -11.98
C ALA A 245 -17.94 -20.29 -10.79
N GLY A 246 -19.16 -19.87 -10.49
CA GLY A 246 -19.82 -20.24 -9.25
C GLY A 246 -19.88 -21.76 -9.05
N ALA A 247 -19.46 -22.22 -7.87
CA ALA A 247 -20.10 -23.36 -7.26
C ALA A 247 -21.53 -22.91 -6.91
N GLY A 248 -22.45 -23.15 -7.84
CA GLY A 248 -23.88 -23.27 -7.53
C GLY A 248 -24.15 -24.61 -6.88
#